data_AF-A0A520ZUN3-F1
#
_entry.id   AF-A0A520ZUN3-F1
#
_cell.length_a   1.000
_cell.length_b   1.000
_cell.length_c   1.000
_cell.angle_alpha   90.00
_cell.angle_beta   90.00
_cell.angle_gamma   90.00
#
_symmetry.space_group_name_H-M   'P 1'
#
loop_
_entity.id
_entity.type
_entity.pdbx_description
1 polymer ?
#
loop_
_entity_poly.entity_id
_entity_poly.type
_entity_poly.pdbx_seq_one_letter_code
_entity_poly.pdbx_strand_id
1 'polypeptide(L)'
;MERLKNILFSGVGGQGILLASELTANSLLAAGYDVKKSEVHGMAQRGGSVTAQLRYGDRVYSPLIEPGCADIQMAFEMMEAVRYLPYLHKGSTVIVNTQKILPPSVATGQAVYPENILDELTRRDILVIGVDAFS
;
A
#
# COMPACT_ATOMS: atom_id res chain seq x y z
N MET A 1 21.82 8.07 13.03
CA MET A 1 20.77 7.09 13.32
C MET A 1 20.37 6.49 11.98
N GLU A 2 20.68 5.21 11.74
CA GLU A 2 20.32 4.53 10.49
C GLU A 2 18.80 4.61 10.32
N ARG A 3 18.33 5.39 9.35
CA ARG A 3 16.91 5.67 9.20
C ARG A 3 16.28 4.62 8.28
N LEU A 4 15.85 3.52 8.89
CA LEU A 4 14.99 2.55 8.22
C LEU A 4 13.72 3.23 7.70
N LYS A 5 13.32 2.83 6.49
CA LYS A 5 12.11 3.31 5.83
C LYS A 5 11.29 2.14 5.34
N ASN A 6 9.98 2.30 5.45
CA ASN A 6 9.00 1.25 5.20
C ASN A 6 8.00 1.72 4.14
N ILE A 7 7.80 0.90 3.11
CA ILE A 7 6.82 1.12 2.04
C ILE A 7 5.83 -0.04 2.04
N LEU A 8 4.55 0.30 2.17
CA LEU A 8 3.44 -0.63 2.04
C LEU A 8 2.80 -0.45 0.65
N PHE A 9 2.67 -1.53 -0.10
CA PHE A 9 1.93 -1.58 -1.34
C PHE A 9 0.62 -2.31 -1.10
N SER A 10 -0.50 -1.73 -1.53
CA SER A 10 -1.84 -2.29 -1.33
C SER A 10 -2.71 -2.07 -2.56
N GLY A 11 -3.49 -3.07 -2.94
CA GLY A 11 -4.41 -2.93 -4.08
C GLY A 11 -5.16 -4.22 -4.37
N VAL A 12 -5.76 -4.28 -5.55
CA VAL A 12 -6.53 -5.42 -6.03
C VAL A 12 -5.70 -6.26 -7.01
N GLY A 13 -5.87 -7.59 -6.97
CA GLY A 13 -5.17 -8.51 -7.85
C GLY A 13 -5.38 -8.18 -9.34
N GLY A 14 -4.28 -8.06 -10.08
CA GLY A 14 -4.25 -7.66 -11.50
C GLY A 14 -3.67 -6.27 -11.76
N GLN A 15 -3.43 -5.45 -10.73
CA GLN A 15 -2.92 -4.07 -10.87
C GLN A 15 -1.39 -3.94 -10.94
N GLY A 16 -0.64 -5.05 -10.90
CA GLY A 16 0.83 -5.01 -10.97
C GLY A 16 1.53 -4.62 -9.65
N ILE A 17 0.86 -4.73 -8.51
CA ILE A 17 1.36 -4.36 -7.16
C ILE A 17 2.70 -5.04 -6.82
N LEU A 18 2.83 -6.34 -7.12
CA LEU A 18 4.06 -7.09 -6.88
C LEU A 18 5.21 -6.66 -7.80
N LEU A 19 4.88 -6.33 -9.05
CA LEU A 19 5.87 -5.79 -10.00
C LEU A 19 6.34 -4.41 -9.54
N ALA A 20 5.42 -3.54 -9.11
CA ALA A 20 5.77 -2.22 -8.61
C ALA A 20 6.67 -2.31 -7.35
N SER A 21 6.37 -3.23 -6.43
CA SER A 21 7.20 -3.43 -5.24
C SER A 21 8.58 -4.01 -5.59
N GLU A 22 8.66 -4.91 -6.56
CA GLU A 22 9.90 -5.48 -7.07
C GLU A 22 10.78 -4.44 -7.78
N LEU A 23 10.20 -3.61 -8.65
CA LEU A 23 10.94 -2.54 -9.33
C LEU A 23 11.46 -1.49 -8.32
N THR A 24 10.66 -1.18 -7.30
CA THR A 24 11.08 -0.29 -6.22
C THR A 24 12.24 -0.90 -5.43
N ALA A 25 12.16 -2.19 -5.09
CA ALA A 25 13.23 -2.90 -4.39
C ALA A 25 14.53 -2.88 -5.18
N ASN A 26 14.47 -3.21 -6.47
CA ASN A 26 15.64 -3.22 -7.35
C ASN A 26 16.27 -1.83 -7.50
N SER A 27 15.43 -0.78 -7.56
CA SER A 27 15.91 0.60 -7.60
C SER A 27 16.64 1.01 -6.31
N LEU A 28 16.12 0.60 -5.14
CA LEU A 28 16.74 0.86 -3.85
C LEU A 28 18.05 0.07 -3.65
N LEU A 29 18.09 -1.19 -4.10
CA LEU A 29 19.32 -1.99 -4.14
C LEU A 29 20.38 -1.34 -5.03
N ALA A 30 19.98 -0.86 -6.22
CA ALA A 30 20.87 -0.16 -7.14
C ALA A 30 21.40 1.18 -6.55
N ALA A 31 20.64 1.80 -5.64
CA ALA A 31 21.05 2.98 -4.89
C ALA A 31 21.95 2.66 -3.67
N GLY A 32 22.25 1.38 -3.40
CA GLY A 32 23.18 0.95 -2.34
C GLY A 32 22.55 0.65 -0.98
N TYR A 33 21.21 0.58 -0.89
CA TYR A 33 20.52 0.22 0.36
C TYR A 33 20.44 -1.29 0.57
N ASP A 34 20.42 -1.73 1.82
CA ASP A 34 19.90 -3.06 2.18
C ASP A 34 18.37 -3.01 2.11
N VAL A 35 17.78 -4.00 1.44
CA VAL A 35 16.34 -4.06 1.16
C VAL A 35 15.80 -5.44 1.52
N LYS A 36 14.69 -5.49 2.24
CA LYS A 36 13.95 -6.72 2.56
C LYS A 36 12.49 -6.54 2.20
N LYS A 37 11.96 -7.50 1.45
CA LYS A 37 10.58 -7.51 0.96
C LYS A 37 9.84 -8.71 1.52
N SER A 38 8.59 -8.53 1.90
CA SER A 38 7.63 -9.61 2.19
C SER A 38 6.36 -9.36 1.38
N GLU A 39 5.80 -10.40 0.80
CA GLU A 39 4.57 -10.29 0.01
C GLU A 39 3.56 -11.32 0.50
N VAL A 40 2.34 -10.85 0.71
CA VAL A 40 1.21 -11.72 1.01
C VAL A 40 0.41 -11.85 -0.27
N HIS A 41 0.69 -12.94 -0.98
CA HIS A 41 -0.26 -13.49 -1.92
C HIS A 41 -1.42 -14.05 -1.09
N GLY A 42 -2.48 -13.27 -0.89
CA GLY A 42 -3.76 -13.92 -0.64
C GLY A 42 -4.00 -14.94 -1.75
N MET A 43 -4.87 -15.94 -1.55
CA MET A 43 -5.39 -16.78 -2.65
C MET A 43 -6.23 -15.97 -3.68
N ALA A 44 -5.94 -14.67 -3.82
CA ALA A 44 -6.56 -13.69 -4.67
C ALA A 44 -6.27 -14.01 -6.15
N GLN A 45 -7.05 -14.96 -6.67
CA GLN A 45 -7.60 -14.83 -8.02
C GLN A 45 -8.19 -13.41 -8.18
N ARG A 46 -8.22 -12.93 -9.43
CA ARG A 46 -8.73 -11.60 -9.85
C ARG A 46 -9.83 -11.06 -8.91
N GLY A 47 -9.59 -9.88 -8.32
CA GLY A 47 -10.56 -9.21 -7.44
C GLY A 47 -10.30 -9.29 -5.93
N GLY A 48 -9.33 -10.08 -5.47
CA GLY A 48 -8.92 -10.10 -4.06
C GLY A 48 -7.90 -9.00 -3.71
N SER A 49 -7.80 -8.67 -2.42
CA SER A 49 -6.79 -7.75 -1.88
C SER A 49 -5.40 -8.36 -1.93
N VAL A 50 -4.40 -7.56 -2.33
CA VAL A 50 -3.00 -7.93 -2.49
C VAL A 50 -2.14 -6.91 -1.78
N THR A 51 -1.13 -7.39 -1.05
CA THR A 51 -0.13 -6.51 -0.40
C THR A 51 1.30 -6.98 -0.57
N ALA A 52 2.19 -6.00 -0.61
CA ALA A 52 3.62 -6.19 -0.45
C ALA A 52 4.16 -5.17 0.55
N GLN A 53 5.14 -5.58 1.34
CA GLN A 53 5.84 -4.79 2.34
C GLN A 53 7.31 -4.73 1.94
N LEU A 54 7.87 -3.54 1.98
CA LEU A 54 9.27 -3.30 1.64
C LEU A 54 9.89 -2.45 2.74
N ARG A 55 11.03 -2.91 3.26
CA ARG A 55 11.85 -2.21 4.24
C ARG A 55 13.22 -1.97 3.67
N TYR A 56 13.76 -0.76 3.81
CA TYR A 56 15.08 -0.39 3.31
C TYR A 56 15.84 0.56 4.23
N GLY A 57 17.16 0.56 4.12
CA GLY A 57 18.07 1.46 4.85
C GLY A 57 19.51 0.96 4.78
N ASP A 58 20.35 1.39 5.71
CA ASP A 58 21.76 0.96 5.77
C ASP A 58 21.87 -0.54 6.12
N ARG A 59 21.04 -1.01 7.06
CA ARG A 59 20.92 -2.43 7.42
C ARG A 59 19.53 -2.79 7.90
N VAL A 60 18.91 -3.78 7.26
CA VAL A 60 17.57 -4.26 7.56
C VAL A 60 17.68 -5.65 8.19
N TYR A 61 16.89 -5.97 9.22
CA TYR A 61 16.95 -7.28 9.88
C TYR A 61 15.71 -8.15 9.63
N SER A 62 14.59 -7.53 9.26
CA SER A 62 13.31 -8.20 9.05
C SER A 62 12.59 -7.59 7.84
N PRO A 63 11.88 -8.38 7.03
CA PRO A 63 11.09 -7.88 5.92
C PRO A 63 9.70 -7.35 6.35
N LEU A 64 9.27 -7.60 7.59
CA LEU A 64 7.91 -7.27 8.05
C LEU A 64 7.84 -5.87 8.63
N ILE A 65 6.84 -5.10 8.20
CA ILE A 65 6.49 -3.78 8.73
C ILE A 65 5.58 -3.99 9.95
N GLU A 66 5.92 -3.34 11.06
CA GLU A 66 5.08 -3.35 12.26
C GLU A 66 3.89 -2.39 12.10
N PRO A 67 2.76 -2.64 12.79
CA PRO A 67 1.65 -1.68 12.85
C PRO A 67 2.13 -0.28 13.26
N GLY A 68 1.63 0.75 12.58
CA GLY A 68 2.04 2.14 12.79
C GLY A 68 3.43 2.51 12.26
N CYS A 69 4.11 1.65 11.50
CA CYS A 69 5.47 1.92 11.01
C CYS A 69 5.59 2.15 9.50
N ALA A 70 4.50 2.11 8.71
CA ALA A 70 4.60 2.38 7.28
C ALA A 70 4.80 3.87 7.01
N ASP A 71 5.97 4.27 6.50
CA ASP A 71 6.26 5.66 6.14
C ASP A 71 5.54 6.08 4.86
N ILE A 72 5.44 5.17 3.89
CA ILE A 72 4.80 5.40 2.60
C ILE A 72 3.82 4.25 2.36
N GLN A 73 2.62 4.59 1.90
CA GLN A 73 1.69 3.63 1.32
C GLN A 73 1.47 3.97 -0.15
N MET A 74 1.68 3.01 -1.04
CA MET A 74 1.28 3.07 -2.43
C MET A 74 0.01 2.23 -2.61
N ALA A 75 -1.12 2.90 -2.63
CA ALA A 75 -2.43 2.29 -2.77
C ALA A 75 -2.92 2.37 -4.23
N PHE A 76 -3.19 1.23 -4.84
CA PHE A 76 -3.65 1.14 -6.24
C PHE A 76 -5.18 1.25 -6.34
N GLU A 77 -5.88 1.35 -5.21
CA GLU A 77 -7.34 1.46 -5.11
C GLU A 77 -7.70 2.14 -3.76
N MET A 78 -8.76 2.96 -3.72
CA MET A 78 -9.06 3.81 -2.55
C MET A 78 -9.48 3.06 -1.28
N MET A 79 -10.24 1.97 -1.38
CA MET A 79 -10.59 1.12 -0.24
C MET A 79 -9.36 0.39 0.30
N GLU A 80 -8.45 -0.01 -0.59
CA GLU A 80 -7.18 -0.63 -0.19
C GLU A 80 -6.25 0.38 0.51
N ALA A 81 -6.37 1.68 0.24
CA ALA A 81 -5.69 2.71 1.03
C ALA A 81 -6.11 2.66 2.51
N VAL A 82 -7.41 2.54 2.78
CA VAL A 82 -7.96 2.56 4.14
C VAL A 82 -7.92 1.21 4.84
N ARG A 83 -7.99 0.10 4.10
CA ARG A 83 -7.92 -1.27 4.66
C ARG A 83 -6.69 -1.47 5.56
N TYR A 84 -5.58 -0.82 5.21
CA TYR A 84 -4.31 -0.95 5.91
C TYR A 84 -3.97 0.22 6.85
N LEU A 85 -4.99 1.00 7.23
CA LEU A 85 -4.86 2.07 8.22
C LEU A 85 -4.10 1.68 9.51
N PRO A 86 -4.22 0.45 10.07
CA PRO A 86 -3.44 0.05 11.25
C PRO A 86 -1.91 0.09 11.06
N TYR A 87 -1.42 0.07 9.82
CA TYR A 87 0.01 0.18 9.53
C TYR A 87 0.51 1.62 9.43
N LEU A 88 -0.40 2.59 9.33
CA LEU A 88 -0.09 4.00 9.12
C LEU A 88 0.06 4.75 10.45
N HIS A 89 0.82 5.83 10.41
CA HIS A 89 1.00 6.79 11.49
C HIS A 89 0.83 8.22 10.97
N LYS A 90 0.84 9.23 11.85
CA LYS A 90 0.68 10.65 11.48
C LYS A 90 1.74 11.19 10.50
N GLY A 91 2.88 10.50 10.40
CA GLY A 91 3.96 10.86 9.48
C GLY A 91 3.90 10.12 8.15
N SER A 92 2.91 9.23 7.95
CA SER A 92 2.77 8.45 6.74
C SER A 92 2.33 9.34 5.57
N THR A 93 2.85 9.04 4.39
CA THR A 93 2.35 9.58 3.12
C THR A 93 1.64 8.47 2.35
N VAL A 94 0.37 8.69 2.01
CA VAL A 94 -0.43 7.76 1.23
C VAL A 94 -0.56 8.31 -0.19
N ILE A 95 0.04 7.61 -1.15
CA ILE A 95 -0.14 7.87 -2.58
C ILE A 95 -1.21 6.89 -3.06
N VAL A 96 -2.35 7.41 -3.51
CA VAL A 96 -3.51 6.59 -3.83
C VAL A 96 -4.02 6.84 -5.24
N ASN A 97 -4.16 5.77 -6.02
CA ASN A 97 -4.90 5.81 -7.26
C ASN A 97 -6.40 5.94 -6.95
N THR A 98 -7.05 6.96 -7.52
CA THR A 98 -8.45 7.32 -7.26
C THR A 98 -9.47 6.41 -7.98
N GLN A 99 -8.99 5.33 -8.60
CA GLN A 99 -9.83 4.29 -9.18
C GLN A 99 -10.66 3.57 -8.11
N LYS A 100 -11.89 3.21 -8.47
CA LYS A 100 -12.77 2.33 -7.71
C LYS A 100 -12.84 0.96 -8.38
N ILE A 101 -12.52 -0.09 -7.63
CA ILE A 101 -12.77 -1.47 -8.07
C ILE A 101 -13.74 -2.09 -7.08
N LEU A 102 -14.91 -2.49 -7.59
CA LEU A 102 -15.96 -3.04 -6.74
C LEU A 102 -15.53 -4.44 -6.27
N PRO A 103 -15.39 -4.68 -4.95
CA PRO A 103 -15.20 -6.03 -4.45
C PRO A 103 -16.44 -6.88 -4.74
N PRO A 104 -16.32 -8.22 -4.75
CA PRO A 104 -17.43 -9.11 -5.11
C PRO A 104 -18.74 -8.81 -4.38
N SER A 105 -18.69 -8.52 -3.07
CA SER A 105 -19.87 -8.19 -2.26
C SER A 105 -20.58 -6.91 -2.70
N VAL A 106 -19.86 -5.91 -3.21
CA VAL A 106 -20.46 -4.69 -3.73
C VAL A 106 -20.99 -4.91 -5.13
N ALA A 107 -20.25 -5.65 -5.97
CA ALA A 107 -20.67 -5.98 -7.33
C ALA A 107 -21.97 -6.83 -7.36
N THR A 108 -22.19 -7.69 -6.35
CA THR A 108 -23.41 -8.49 -6.20
C THR A 108 -24.55 -7.79 -5.44
N GLY A 109 -24.35 -6.53 -5.03
CA GLY A 109 -25.36 -5.74 -4.30
C GLY A 109 -25.55 -6.14 -2.83
N GLN A 110 -24.62 -6.94 -2.27
CA GLN A 110 -24.65 -7.35 -0.86
C GLN A 110 -24.03 -6.30 0.08
N ALA A 111 -23.28 -5.34 -0.47
CA ALA A 111 -22.66 -4.24 0.25
C ALA A 111 -22.61 -2.97 -0.61
N VAL A 112 -22.32 -1.83 0.02
CA VAL A 112 -22.16 -0.52 -0.66
C VAL A 112 -20.70 -0.11 -0.60
N TYR A 113 -20.14 0.38 -1.72
CA TYR A 113 -18.81 0.98 -1.72
C TYR A 113 -18.85 2.27 -0.89
N PRO A 114 -17.99 2.43 0.14
CA PRO A 114 -18.05 3.61 1.00
C PRO A 114 -17.74 4.91 0.23
N GLU A 115 -18.57 5.92 0.44
CA GLU A 115 -18.30 7.27 -0.09
C GLU A 115 -17.24 7.98 0.75
N ASN A 116 -16.47 8.86 0.10
CA ASN A 116 -15.42 9.67 0.75
C ASN A 116 -14.47 8.86 1.64
N ILE A 117 -14.15 7.62 1.24
CA ILE A 117 -13.38 6.67 2.06
C ILE A 117 -12.02 7.25 2.50
N LEU A 118 -11.38 8.07 1.66
CA LEU A 118 -10.09 8.70 1.96
C LEU A 118 -10.17 9.72 3.10
N ASP A 119 -11.36 10.21 3.47
CA ASP A 119 -11.53 11.10 4.62
C ASP A 119 -11.15 10.43 5.94
N GLU A 120 -11.21 9.09 6.02
CA GLU A 120 -10.72 8.34 7.17
C GLU A 120 -9.22 8.55 7.43
N LEU A 121 -8.45 8.79 6.36
CA LEU A 121 -7.02 9.05 6.44
C LEU A 121 -6.77 10.51 6.82
N THR A 122 -7.43 11.45 6.14
CA THR A 122 -7.20 12.88 6.36
C THR A 122 -7.66 13.34 7.75
N ARG A 123 -8.74 12.77 8.30
CA ARG A 123 -9.19 13.01 9.68
C ARG A 123 -8.17 12.58 10.74
N ARG A 124 -7.15 11.80 10.37
CA ARG A 124 -6.07 11.33 11.25
C ARG A 124 -4.75 12.07 11.02
N ASP A 125 -4.79 13.20 10.33
CA ASP A 125 -3.62 14.01 9.95
C ASP A 125 -2.64 13.26 9.03
N ILE A 126 -3.10 12.26 8.28
CA ILE A 126 -2.28 11.52 7.31
C ILE A 126 -2.29 12.28 5.99
N LEU A 127 -1.10 12.49 5.40
CA LEU A 127 -0.98 13.12 4.09
C LEU A 127 -1.47 12.15 3.01
N VAL A 128 -2.49 12.56 2.25
CA VAL A 128 -3.03 11.79 1.12
C VAL A 128 -2.78 12.54 -0.19
N ILE A 129 -2.14 11.86 -1.12
CA ILE A 129 -1.88 12.31 -2.48
C ILE A 129 -2.72 11.44 -3.42
N GLY A 130 -3.86 11.97 -3.85
CA GLY A 130 -4.72 11.33 -4.85
C GLY A 130 -4.16 11.51 -6.25
N VAL A 131 -4.09 10.43 -7.03
CA VAL A 131 -3.64 10.41 -8.42
C VAL A 131 -4.69 9.73 -9.28
N ASP A 132 -4.97 10.26 -10.48
CA ASP A 132 -5.62 9.49 -11.54
C ASP A 132 -4.51 8.84 -12.37
N ALA A 133 -4.31 7.52 -12.18
CA ALA A 133 -3.24 6.79 -12.85
C ALA A 133 -3.63 6.30 -14.25
N PHE A 134 -4.80 6.67 -14.76
CA PHE A 134 -5.28 6.30 -16.10
C PHE A 134 -5.39 7.48 -17.08
N SER A 135 -5.21 8.71 -16.60
CA SER A 135 -5.24 9.94 -17.39
C SER A 135 -3.89 10.32 -18.00
#